data_AF-A0A969MRU5-F1
#
_entry.id   AF-A0A969MRU5-F1
#
_cell.length_a   1.000
_cell.length_b   1.000
_cell.length_c   1.000
_cell.angle_alpha   90.00
_cell.angle_beta   90.00
_cell.angle_gamma   90.00
#
_symmetry.space_group_name_H-M   'P 1'
#
loop_
_entity.id
_entity.type
_entity.pdbx_description
1 polymer ?
#
loop_
_entity_poly.entity_id
_entity_poly.type
_entity_poly.pdbx_seq_one_letter_code
_entity_poly.pdbx_strand_id
1 'polypeptide(L)' 'MTYLEGSFDERADNFRALFGVVDNALISGDNEQLALALNSITEIAKSSPFKDLANLTSVRAALNNPDHVWEF' A
#
# COMPACT_ATOMS: atom_id res chain seq x y z
N MET A 1 0.44 2.72 -18.25
CA MET A 1 0.04 2.48 -16.85
C MET A 1 1.18 2.15 -15.86
N THR A 2 2.47 2.17 -16.23
CA THR A 2 3.54 1.65 -15.34
C THR A 2 3.66 2.36 -13.99
N TYR A 3 3.34 3.66 -13.92
CA TYR A 3 3.51 4.43 -12.68
C TYR A 3 2.42 4.14 -11.62
N LEU A 4 1.18 3.88 -12.04
CA LEU A 4 0.09 3.62 -11.10
C LEU A 4 0.12 2.17 -10.61
N GLU A 5 0.23 1.22 -11.54
CA GLU A 5 0.39 -0.20 -11.17
C GLU A 5 1.68 -0.39 -10.39
N GLY A 6 2.77 0.26 -10.81
CA GLY A 6 4.03 0.26 -10.07
C GLY A 6 3.89 0.86 -8.67
N SER A 7 3.09 1.90 -8.44
CA SER A 7 2.91 2.47 -7.09
C SER A 7 2.04 1.59 -6.19
N PHE A 8 1.06 0.85 -6.75
CA PHE A 8 0.32 -0.16 -6.02
C PHE A 8 1.20 -1.39 -5.70
N ASP A 9 2.02 -1.84 -6.64
CA ASP A 9 2.94 -2.97 -6.47
C ASP A 9 4.03 -2.62 -5.44
N GLU A 10 4.66 -1.46 -5.56
CA GLU A 10 5.66 -0.96 -4.60
C GLU A 10 5.05 -0.84 -3.20
N ARG A 11 3.81 -0.35 -3.10
CA ARG A 11 3.11 -0.29 -1.82
C ARG A 11 2.82 -1.68 -1.24
N ALA A 12 2.41 -2.64 -2.07
CA ALA A 12 2.18 -4.02 -1.65
C ALA A 12 3.47 -4.67 -1.16
N ASP A 13 4.59 -4.45 -1.85
CA ASP A 13 5.90 -4.95 -1.46
C ASP A 13 6.42 -4.31 -0.17
N ASN A 14 6.20 -3.00 0.01
CA ASN A 14 6.50 -2.31 1.26
C ASN A 14 5.72 -2.90 2.45
N PHE A 15 4.44 -3.20 2.27
CA PHE A 15 3.65 -3.88 3.32
C PHE A 15 4.19 -5.28 3.62
N ARG A 16 4.47 -6.10 2.58
CA ARG A 16 5.04 -7.44 2.77
C ARG A 16 6.34 -7.41 3.54
N ALA A 17 7.24 -6.48 3.20
CA ALA A 17 8.51 -6.30 3.89
C ALA A 17 8.30 -5.92 5.37
N LEU A 18 7.42 -4.97 5.66
CA LEU A 18 7.12 -4.55 7.03
C LEU A 18 6.48 -5.65 7.88
N PHE A 19 5.59 -6.46 7.29
CA PHE A 19 5.04 -7.63 8.00
C PHE A 19 6.13 -8.68 8.29
N GLY A 20 7.08 -8.89 7.38
CA GLY A 20 8.24 -9.74 7.67
C GLY A 20 9.10 -9.21 8.83
N VAL A 21 9.23 -7.89 8.98
CA VAL A 21 9.91 -7.28 10.14
C VAL A 21 9.12 -7.51 11.43
N VAL A 22 7.79 -7.37 11.39
CA VAL A 22 6.91 -7.68 12.53
C VAL A 22 7.08 -9.14 12.98
N ASP A 23 7.05 -10.08 12.03
CA ASP A 23 7.21 -11.51 12.34
C ASP A 23 8.56 -11.78 13.01
N ASN A 24 9.65 -11.20 12.49
CA ASN A 24 10.98 -11.35 13.08
C ASN A 24 11.07 -10.74 14.48
N ALA A 25 10.49 -9.55 14.69
CA ALA A 25 10.47 -8.87 15.98
C ALA A 25 9.67 -9.65 17.04
N LEU A 26 8.56 -10.28 16.63
CA LEU A 26 7.78 -11.17 17.50
C LEU A 26 8.57 -12.41 17.90
N ILE A 27 9.31 -13.02 16.98
CA ILE A 27 10.14 -14.20 17.24
C ILE A 27 11.32 -13.85 18.17
N SER A 28 11.95 -12.69 17.97
CA SER A 28 13.12 -12.26 18.76
C SER A 28 12.76 -11.60 20.09
N GLY A 29 11.49 -11.22 20.31
CA GLY A 29 11.06 -10.44 21.46
C GLY A 29 11.51 -8.98 21.42
N ASP A 30 11.87 -8.47 20.24
CA ASP A 30 12.31 -7.09 20.05
C ASP A 30 11.11 -6.14 19.96
N ASN A 31 10.65 -5.69 21.13
CA ASN A 31 9.50 -4.79 21.25
C ASN A 31 9.74 -3.41 20.62
N GLU A 32 10.99 -2.95 20.51
CA GLU A 32 11.32 -1.66 19.89
C GLU A 32 11.13 -1.75 18.37
N GLN A 33 11.69 -2.78 17.74
CA GLN A 33 11.51 -3.05 16.31
C GLN A 33 10.04 -3.31 15.97
N LEU A 34 9.31 -4.03 16.84
CA LEU A 34 7.88 -4.26 16.68
C LEU A 34 7.09 -2.94 16.66
N ALA A 35 7.35 -2.05 17.63
CA ALA A 35 6.67 -0.76 17.72
C ALA A 35 6.95 0.13 16.50
N LEU A 36 8.21 0.16 16.04
CA LEU A 36 8.61 0.90 14.84
C LEU A 36 7.90 0.37 13.59
N ALA A 37 7.92 -0.94 13.37
CA ALA A 37 7.30 -1.57 12.20
C ALA A 37 5.78 -1.32 12.15
N LEU A 38 5.08 -1.47 13.29
CA LEU A 38 3.64 -1.21 13.38
C LEU A 38 3.29 0.27 13.13
N ASN A 39 4.14 1.19 13.61
CA ASN A 39 3.96 2.62 13.33
C ASN A 39 4.11 2.91 11.82
N SER A 40 5.16 2.37 11.18
CA SER A 40 5.37 2.51 9.73
C SER A 40 4.20 1.96 8.91
N ILE A 41 3.67 0.79 9.26
CA ILE A 41 2.47 0.21 8.62
C ILE A 41 1.29 1.18 8.73
N THR A 42 1.08 1.74 9.92
CA THR A 42 -0.01 2.68 10.19
C THR A 42 0.13 3.97 9.38
N GLU A 43 1.34 4.53 9.29
CA GLU A 43 1.61 5.74 8.50
C GLU A 43 1.40 5.53 7.00
N ILE A 44 1.85 4.39 6.45
CA ILE A 44 1.58 4.05 5.05
C ILE A 44 0.08 3.87 4.84
N ALA A 45 -0.62 3.18 5.75
CA ALA A 45 -2.07 2.99 5.67
C ALA A 45 -2.87 4.31 5.73
N LYS A 46 -2.41 5.30 6.50
CA LYS A 46 -3.00 6.64 6.55
C LYS A 46 -2.93 7.38 5.21
N SER A 47 -1.93 7.08 4.38
CA SER A 47 -1.85 7.64 3.03
C SER A 47 -2.80 6.87 2.09
N SER A 48 -3.72 7.58 1.41
CA SER A 48 -4.55 6.95 0.37
C SER A 48 -3.67 6.56 -0.82
N PRO A 49 -3.81 5.36 -1.41
CA PRO A 49 -3.11 5.02 -2.65
C PRO A 49 -3.56 5.89 -3.82
N PHE A 50 -4.71 6.56 -3.66
CA PHE A 50 -5.25 7.53 -4.58
C PHE A 50 -4.83 8.97 -4.27
N LYS A 51 -4.00 9.20 -3.24
CA LYS A 51 -3.54 10.55 -2.87
C LYS A 51 -2.74 11.20 -4.00
N ASP A 52 -2.00 10.40 -4.75
CA ASP A 52 -1.21 10.86 -5.91
C ASP A 52 -1.99 10.73 -7.24
N LEU A 53 -3.17 10.12 -7.21
CA LEU A 53 -4.09 10.13 -8.35
C LEU A 53 -4.80 11.48 -8.37
N ALA A 54 -4.19 12.43 -9.06
CA ALA A 54 -4.65 13.80 -9.25
C ALA A 54 -6.09 13.94 -9.78
N ASN A 55 -6.78 12.85 -10.14
CA ASN A 55 -8.18 12.88 -10.50
C ASN A 55 -8.98 11.69 -9.96
N LEU A 56 -9.42 11.79 -8.71
CA LEU A 56 -10.34 10.86 -8.05
C LEU A 56 -11.65 10.65 -8.84
N THR A 57 -12.06 11.62 -9.65
CA THR A 57 -13.25 11.51 -10.50
C THR A 57 -13.07 10.47 -11.60
N SER A 58 -11.88 10.41 -12.22
CA SER A 58 -11.55 9.44 -13.26
C SER A 58 -11.51 8.01 -12.71
N VAL A 59 -10.93 7.83 -11.53
CA VAL A 59 -10.88 6.54 -10.82
C VAL A 59 -12.29 6.08 -10.44
N ARG A 60 -13.12 6.99 -9.91
CA ARG A 60 -14.49 6.68 -9.54
C ARG A 60 -15.36 6.32 -10.75
N ALA A 61 -15.16 7.00 -11.88
CA ALA A 61 -15.84 6.67 -13.13
C ALA A 61 -15.45 5.26 -13.63
N ALA A 62 -14.18 4.90 -13.52
CA ALA A 62 -13.69 3.58 -13.88
C ALA A 62 -14.21 2.46 -12.94
N LEU A 63 -14.23 2.68 -11.62
CA LEU A 63 -14.78 1.74 -10.65
C LEU A 63 -16.30 1.54 -10.79
N ASN A 64 -17.02 2.57 -11.23
CA ASN A 64 -18.47 2.50 -11.47
C ASN A 64 -18.84 1.81 -12.79
N ASN A 65 -17.86 1.48 -13.63
CA ASN A 65 -18.08 0.79 -14.89
C ASN A 65 -17.65 -0.69 -14.75
N PRO A 66 -18.61 -1.63 -14.61
CA PRO A 66 -18.31 -3.05 -14.41
C PRO A 66 -17.65 -3.71 -15.64
N ASP A 67 -17.80 -3.12 -16.82
CA ASP A 67 -17.18 -3.58 -18.07
C ASP A 67 -15.89 -2.81 -18.38
N HIS A 68 -15.38 -2.03 -17.43
CA HIS A 68 -14.16 -1.28 -17.64
C HIS A 68 -12.97 -2.23 -17.75
N VAL A 69 -12.54 -2.45 -18.98
CA VAL A 69 -11.28 -3.11 -19.29
C VAL A 69 -10.17 -2.07 -19.20
N TRP A 70 -9.27 -2.29 -18.26
CA TRP A 70 -8.07 -1.48 -18.13
C TRP A 70 -7.09 -1.89 -19.23
N GLU A 71 -6.92 -1.05 -20.24
CA GLU A 71 -5.94 -1.26 -21.32
C GLU A 71 -4.67 -0.41 -21.08
N PHE A 72 -3.51 -1.00 -21.38
CA PHE A 72 -2.18 -0.62 -20.87
C PHE A 72 -1.41 0.40 -21.72
#